data_AF-Q581Z5-F1
#
_entry.id   AF-Q581Z5-F1
#
_cell.length_a   1.000
_cell.length_b   1.000
_cell.length_c   1.000
_cell.angle_alpha   90.00
_cell.angle_beta   90.00
_cell.angle_gamma   90.00
#
_symmetry.space_group_name_H-M   'P 1'
#
loop_
_entity.id
_entity.type
_entity.pdbx_description
1 polymer ?
#
loop_
_entity_poly.entity_id
_entity_poly.type
_entity_poly.pdbx_seq_one_letter_code
_entity_poly.pdbx_strand_id
1 'polypeptide(L)'
;MRRSFFVALLLQLSHASVRALSLFPTCSENEYTGGGLPGKEWVVQRFDKPGRNLTIHCLAYEVKPVDTTNAKDMGPGPCQIDHQTEFSFRLFVRATYKDSKSGEQVTEEYDVKDMAGGSLSDVAIRLAHKSDLSLVFANTAANHECGLEARVSFRFTHDAKVAAVSDVPVLVGVQPRIVHAKNSVPTRFIFRSSDSTKGGVSEREEFFLISAKEECSTSTGSNSYLMSHPSSPPLFDEDFTGANTSTFAARDVFIDTARAYRICSRKANTEDVTEVGVVRSFEVNPSYYQVVGGQNADGKVYVMKRTTIKFYGSDLDTRPRRNQAKFVSDTEDCDASAAGGVPETLALEPEDRFGPKATSVLWSWVLKRGGAYKVCFKRTGMPWVEVPSIDIVNSAADITNADGNITYRQPVDPVTKELCPMAPPNTPENRWSMYNSIMLTLKSKTLPSNYLQTLSKALCVPRTAMALSRVTHGKDGRVRLFISIFCEELGEDRTCDTVERQNYIISASKQGSEALAAAGIESAEGSRDMFALGDDPNPRMGWGRVLSIFAICGTVVAVACLVVYGVLKYRENRQYFVNFGVEDEDVDDMYISNIPTAGAAVNSAGTKGSVIEVED
;
A
#
# COMPACT_ATOMS: atom_id res chain seq x y z
N MET A 1 38.74 4.07 -22.41
CA MET A 1 37.96 2.96 -21.81
C MET A 1 37.49 3.20 -20.36
N ARG A 2 37.32 4.46 -19.88
CA ARG A 2 36.99 4.75 -18.47
C ARG A 2 35.63 5.45 -18.23
N ARG A 3 34.77 5.59 -19.25
CA ARG A 3 33.50 6.32 -19.15
C ARG A 3 32.22 5.47 -19.20
N SER A 4 32.27 4.20 -19.60
CA SER A 4 31.08 3.33 -19.64
C SER A 4 30.75 2.65 -18.31
N PHE A 5 31.68 2.62 -17.34
CA PHE A 5 31.43 1.97 -16.06
C PHE A 5 30.56 2.80 -15.09
N PHE A 6 30.55 4.13 -15.23
CA PHE A 6 29.79 4.99 -14.32
C PHE A 6 28.28 5.03 -14.61
N VAL A 7 27.86 4.85 -15.86
CA VAL A 7 26.43 4.88 -16.22
C VAL A 7 25.72 3.58 -15.80
N ALA A 8 26.40 2.44 -15.85
CA ALA A 8 25.83 1.16 -15.43
C ALA A 8 25.63 1.08 -13.90
N LEU A 9 26.53 1.69 -13.11
CA LEU A 9 26.41 1.72 -11.65
C LEU A 9 25.27 2.63 -11.17
N LEU A 10 25.02 3.74 -11.86
CA LEU A 10 23.93 4.67 -11.53
C LEU A 10 22.54 4.12 -11.87
N LEU A 11 22.40 3.25 -12.89
CA LEU A 11 21.13 2.60 -13.19
C LEU A 11 20.75 1.52 -12.17
N GLN A 12 21.71 0.86 -11.51
CA GLN A 12 21.38 -0.17 -10.51
C GLN A 12 20.93 0.42 -9.17
N LEU A 13 21.39 1.62 -8.80
CA LEU A 13 21.03 2.27 -7.54
C LEU A 13 19.62 2.88 -7.53
N SER A 14 19.06 3.26 -8.68
CA SER A 14 17.69 3.81 -8.74
C SER A 14 16.58 2.76 -8.75
N HIS A 15 16.91 1.50 -9.07
CA HIS A 15 15.90 0.43 -9.16
C HIS A 15 15.70 -0.34 -7.84
N ALA A 16 16.61 -0.18 -6.87
CA ALA A 16 16.50 -0.84 -5.57
C ALA A 16 15.51 -0.12 -4.64
N SER A 17 15.48 1.21 -4.64
CA SER A 17 14.68 2.00 -3.70
C SER A 17 13.18 2.01 -4.00
N VAL A 18 12.77 1.91 -5.27
CA VAL A 18 11.33 1.92 -5.63
C VAL A 18 10.65 0.57 -5.34
N ARG A 19 11.40 -0.53 -5.17
CA ARG A 19 10.84 -1.88 -5.00
C ARG A 19 10.57 -2.27 -3.54
N ALA A 20 11.14 -1.57 -2.57
CA ALA A 20 10.95 -1.87 -1.14
C ALA A 20 9.56 -1.47 -0.60
N LEU A 21 8.86 -0.56 -1.29
CA LEU A 21 7.53 -0.08 -0.88
C LEU A 21 6.40 -1.10 -1.03
N SER A 22 6.61 -2.23 -1.72
CA SER A 22 5.52 -3.18 -1.98
C SER A 22 5.31 -4.25 -0.91
N LEU A 23 6.16 -4.32 0.12
CA LEU A 23 6.04 -5.25 1.25
C LEU A 23 5.43 -4.56 2.48
N PHE A 24 4.56 -5.29 3.17
CA PHE A 24 3.71 -4.80 4.26
C PHE A 24 4.39 -4.81 5.62
N PRO A 25 4.54 -3.68 6.35
CA PRO A 25 5.21 -2.43 5.97
C PRO A 25 6.74 -2.64 5.86
N THR A 26 7.56 -1.59 5.72
CA THR A 26 9.02 -1.63 5.90
C THR A 26 9.36 -2.12 7.32
N CYS A 27 9.28 -3.43 7.54
CA CYS A 27 9.60 -4.05 8.81
C CYS A 27 11.06 -3.78 9.19
N SER A 28 11.92 -3.69 8.18
CA SER A 28 13.36 -3.47 8.27
C SER A 28 13.88 -2.91 6.96
N GLU A 29 15.02 -2.23 7.02
CA GLU A 29 15.78 -1.80 5.84
C GLU A 29 16.39 -3.01 5.09
N ASN A 30 16.56 -4.13 5.78
CA ASN A 30 17.14 -5.34 5.19
C ASN A 30 16.06 -6.22 4.58
N GLU A 31 16.16 -6.42 3.26
CA GLU A 31 15.38 -7.40 2.51
C GLU A 31 16.22 -8.64 2.20
N TYR A 32 15.63 -9.81 2.40
CA TYR A 32 16.20 -11.10 2.07
C TYR A 32 15.37 -11.69 0.93
N THR A 33 16.03 -12.26 -0.08
CA THR A 33 15.34 -12.97 -1.17
C THR A 33 15.97 -14.35 -1.34
N GLY A 34 15.14 -15.37 -1.48
CA GLY A 34 15.58 -16.74 -1.70
C GLY A 34 14.42 -17.71 -1.71
N GLY A 35 14.70 -18.99 -1.92
CA GLY A 35 13.66 -20.01 -2.03
C GLY A 35 14.18 -21.25 -2.72
N GLY A 36 13.27 -22.05 -3.28
CA GLY A 36 13.63 -23.28 -3.95
C GLY A 36 12.43 -24.12 -4.40
N LEU A 37 12.75 -25.30 -4.93
CA LEU A 37 11.80 -26.36 -5.25
C LEU A 37 11.13 -26.92 -3.98
N PRO A 38 10.04 -27.69 -4.13
CA PRO A 38 9.32 -28.20 -2.97
C PRO A 38 10.17 -29.15 -2.12
N GLY A 39 9.92 -29.13 -0.81
CA GLY A 39 10.71 -29.81 0.20
C GLY A 39 12.07 -29.16 0.47
N LYS A 40 12.44 -28.07 -0.23
CA LYS A 40 13.64 -27.29 0.10
C LYS A 40 13.33 -26.25 1.15
N GLU A 41 14.29 -26.12 2.06
CA GLU A 41 14.34 -25.07 3.05
C GLU A 41 15.41 -24.05 2.70
N TRP A 42 15.06 -22.79 2.85
CA TRP A 42 15.98 -21.67 2.76
C TRP A 42 16.03 -20.97 4.12
N VAL A 43 17.23 -20.88 4.69
CA VAL A 43 17.45 -20.11 5.92
C VAL A 43 17.54 -18.63 5.55
N VAL A 44 16.48 -17.89 5.84
CA VAL A 44 16.36 -16.45 5.60
C VAL A 44 17.43 -15.70 6.39
N GLN A 45 17.55 -16.01 7.69
CA GLN A 45 18.55 -15.44 8.58
C GLN A 45 18.91 -16.44 9.67
N ARG A 46 20.21 -16.59 9.97
CA ARG A 46 20.70 -17.21 11.21
C ARG A 46 21.01 -16.13 12.22
N PHE A 47 20.58 -16.28 13.47
CA PHE A 47 20.90 -15.29 14.49
C PHE A 47 22.27 -15.60 15.10
N ASP A 48 23.15 -14.60 15.14
CA ASP A 48 24.59 -14.78 15.41
C ASP A 48 24.91 -15.31 16.82
N LYS A 49 23.98 -15.13 17.77
CA LYS A 49 24.14 -15.57 19.16
C LYS A 49 23.01 -16.51 19.54
N PRO A 50 23.33 -17.66 20.18
CA PRO A 50 22.29 -18.49 20.75
C PRO A 50 21.54 -17.68 21.83
N GLY A 51 20.21 -17.77 21.83
CA GLY A 51 19.33 -16.93 22.64
C GLY A 51 18.27 -17.75 23.35
N ARG A 52 17.72 -17.22 24.44
CA ARG A 52 16.49 -17.75 25.07
C ARG A 52 15.25 -16.96 24.67
N ASN A 53 15.44 -15.74 24.20
CA ASN A 53 14.37 -14.84 23.85
C ASN A 53 14.57 -14.37 22.42
N LEU A 54 13.47 -14.33 21.68
CA LEU A 54 13.37 -13.67 20.39
C LEU A 54 12.01 -13.01 20.35
N THR A 55 11.97 -11.72 20.05
CA THR A 55 10.71 -11.03 19.75
C THR A 55 10.78 -10.59 18.31
N ILE A 56 9.89 -11.10 17.46
CA ILE A 56 9.74 -10.62 16.09
C ILE A 56 8.75 -9.47 16.13
N HIS A 57 9.26 -8.25 16.00
CA HIS A 57 8.44 -7.04 16.02
C HIS A 57 7.58 -6.93 14.76
N CYS A 58 8.16 -7.28 13.63
CA CYS A 58 7.54 -7.13 12.33
C CYS A 58 8.08 -8.19 11.38
N LEU A 59 7.19 -8.78 10.57
CA LEU A 59 7.54 -9.72 9.52
C LEU A 59 6.67 -9.45 8.28
N ALA A 60 7.31 -9.02 7.21
CA ALA A 60 6.72 -8.78 5.90
C ALA A 60 7.30 -9.80 4.92
N TYR A 61 6.46 -10.40 4.09
CA TYR A 61 6.97 -11.22 3.00
C TYR A 61 6.04 -11.24 1.79
N GLU A 62 6.63 -11.55 0.63
CA GLU A 62 5.95 -11.83 -0.63
C GLU A 62 6.51 -13.13 -1.18
N VAL A 63 5.62 -14.03 -1.58
CA VAL A 63 5.98 -15.30 -2.21
C VAL A 63 5.48 -15.28 -3.64
N LYS A 64 6.33 -15.66 -4.58
CA LYS A 64 5.99 -15.77 -6.01
C LYS A 64 6.61 -17.04 -6.61
N PRO A 65 6.10 -17.53 -7.75
CA PRO A 65 6.75 -18.61 -8.49
C PRO A 65 8.08 -18.16 -9.11
N VAL A 66 9.09 -19.03 -9.10
CA VAL A 66 10.42 -18.75 -9.67
C VAL A 66 10.34 -18.49 -11.19
N ASP A 67 9.48 -19.22 -11.89
CA ASP A 67 9.42 -19.21 -13.36
C ASP A 67 8.56 -18.08 -13.96
N THR A 68 8.14 -17.09 -13.17
CA THR A 68 7.26 -16.02 -13.64
C THR A 68 7.98 -14.68 -13.76
N THR A 69 7.98 -14.09 -14.97
CA THR A 69 8.35 -12.68 -15.16
C THR A 69 7.31 -11.73 -14.57
N ASN A 70 6.09 -12.23 -14.40
CA ASN A 70 4.98 -11.50 -13.81
C ASN A 70 4.70 -12.05 -12.41
N ALA A 71 5.13 -11.33 -11.37
CA ALA A 71 4.81 -11.64 -9.96
C ALA A 71 3.29 -11.72 -9.66
N LYS A 72 2.44 -11.37 -10.64
CA LYS A 72 0.98 -11.29 -10.56
C LYS A 72 0.27 -12.56 -11.04
N ASP A 73 1.01 -13.53 -11.59
CA ASP A 73 0.40 -14.70 -12.19
C ASP A 73 0.19 -15.80 -11.13
N MET A 74 -0.99 -15.80 -10.50
CA MET A 74 -1.61 -17.04 -10.00
C MET A 74 -2.38 -17.75 -11.13
N GLY A 75 -2.07 -17.42 -12.39
CA GLY A 75 -2.59 -18.13 -13.54
C GLY A 75 -2.22 -19.61 -13.52
N PRO A 76 -2.70 -20.38 -14.52
CA PRO A 76 -2.41 -21.80 -14.61
C PRO A 76 -0.89 -22.04 -14.56
N GLY A 77 -0.43 -22.77 -13.55
CA GLY A 77 0.98 -23.04 -13.31
C GLY A 77 1.19 -24.12 -12.26
N PRO A 78 2.41 -24.69 -12.15
CA PRO A 78 2.69 -25.81 -11.26
C PRO A 78 2.49 -25.49 -9.77
N CYS A 79 2.56 -24.20 -9.41
CA CYS A 79 2.36 -23.70 -8.05
C CYS A 79 0.90 -23.35 -7.70
N GLN A 80 -0.03 -23.46 -8.64
CA GLN A 80 -1.43 -23.12 -8.37
C GLN A 80 -2.03 -24.12 -7.36
N ILE A 81 -2.76 -23.60 -6.38
CA ILE A 81 -3.60 -24.39 -5.47
C ILE A 81 -5.05 -24.10 -5.81
N ASP A 82 -5.85 -25.14 -6.03
CA ASP A 82 -7.26 -24.96 -6.37
C ASP A 82 -8.00 -24.24 -5.23
N HIS A 83 -8.82 -23.26 -5.63
CA HIS A 83 -9.68 -22.47 -4.73
C HIS A 83 -8.97 -21.61 -3.67
N GLN A 84 -7.63 -21.48 -3.69
CA GLN A 84 -6.88 -20.58 -2.80
C GLN A 84 -5.97 -19.58 -3.53
N THR A 85 -5.82 -18.38 -2.98
CA THR A 85 -4.91 -17.33 -3.50
C THR A 85 -3.55 -17.33 -2.78
N GLU A 86 -3.13 -18.46 -2.21
CA GLU A 86 -1.85 -18.59 -1.53
C GLU A 86 -1.11 -19.81 -2.07
N PHE A 87 0.23 -19.74 -2.03
CA PHE A 87 1.09 -20.88 -2.30
C PHE A 87 1.27 -21.73 -1.03
N SER A 88 1.57 -23.02 -1.19
CA SER A 88 1.92 -23.90 -0.07
C SER A 88 3.37 -23.63 0.35
N PHE A 89 3.52 -22.96 1.47
CA PHE A 89 4.81 -22.74 2.12
C PHE A 89 4.61 -22.56 3.62
N ARG A 90 5.70 -22.77 4.35
CA ARG A 90 5.85 -22.43 5.76
C ARG A 90 6.92 -21.35 5.94
N LEU A 91 6.71 -20.51 6.95
CA LEU A 91 7.68 -19.55 7.44
C LEU A 91 7.70 -19.67 8.96
N PHE A 92 8.83 -20.10 9.51
CA PHE A 92 8.92 -20.46 10.92
C PHE A 92 10.29 -20.10 11.51
N VAL A 93 10.30 -19.91 12.83
CA VAL A 93 11.53 -19.84 13.61
C VAL A 93 11.91 -21.24 14.05
N ARG A 94 13.12 -21.66 13.68
CA ARG A 94 13.73 -22.89 14.17
C ARG A 94 14.63 -22.58 15.34
N ALA A 95 14.35 -23.20 16.49
CA ALA A 95 15.15 -23.15 17.70
C ALA A 95 15.80 -24.52 17.92
N THR A 96 17.12 -24.57 17.92
CA THR A 96 17.87 -25.81 18.11
C THR A 96 18.76 -25.71 19.33
N TYR A 97 18.66 -26.68 20.25
CA TYR A 97 19.51 -26.76 21.44
C TYR A 97 19.95 -28.19 21.69
N LYS A 98 20.99 -28.33 22.52
CA LYS A 98 21.44 -29.63 23.00
C LYS A 98 20.81 -29.89 24.38
N ASP A 99 20.02 -30.95 24.49
CA ASP A 99 19.44 -31.35 25.77
C ASP A 99 20.56 -31.78 26.72
N SER A 100 20.57 -31.23 27.94
CA SER A 100 21.64 -31.48 28.92
C SER A 100 21.57 -32.87 29.55
N LYS A 101 20.42 -33.55 29.50
CA LYS A 101 20.17 -34.88 30.07
C LYS A 101 20.40 -35.99 29.06
N SER A 102 19.91 -35.85 27.82
CA SER A 102 20.12 -36.88 26.77
C SER A 102 21.37 -36.64 25.94
N GLY A 103 21.87 -35.40 25.88
CA GLY A 103 22.93 -35.00 24.96
C GLY A 103 22.49 -34.93 23.50
N GLU A 104 21.21 -35.19 23.20
CA GLU A 104 20.64 -35.13 21.87
C GLU A 104 20.37 -33.68 21.44
N GLN A 105 20.39 -33.45 20.14
CA GLN A 105 19.99 -32.18 19.56
C GLN A 105 18.47 -32.17 19.42
N VAL A 106 17.83 -31.23 20.10
CA VAL A 106 16.38 -31.01 20.04
C VAL A 106 16.12 -29.78 19.19
N THR A 107 15.16 -29.90 18.27
CA THR A 107 14.73 -28.81 17.39
C THR A 107 13.24 -28.56 17.57
N GLU A 108 12.92 -27.31 17.91
CA GLU A 108 11.55 -26.81 17.99
C GLU A 108 11.30 -25.80 16.86
N GLU A 109 10.09 -25.82 16.29
CA GLU A 109 9.69 -24.92 15.20
C GLU A 109 8.45 -24.10 15.58
N TYR A 110 8.50 -22.80 15.35
CA TYR A 110 7.43 -21.87 15.68
C TYR A 110 6.99 -21.14 14.42
N ASP A 111 5.80 -21.47 13.91
CA ASP A 111 5.26 -20.83 12.71
C ASP A 111 5.00 -19.34 12.96
N VAL A 112 5.40 -18.52 12.00
CA VAL A 112 5.23 -17.05 12.02
C VAL A 112 4.61 -16.53 10.73
N LYS A 113 4.15 -17.44 9.85
CA LYS A 113 3.48 -17.14 8.58
C LYS A 113 2.33 -16.14 8.75
N ASP A 114 1.56 -16.26 9.83
CA ASP A 114 0.38 -15.45 10.09
C ASP A 114 0.66 -14.01 10.56
N MET A 115 1.94 -13.64 10.71
CA MET A 115 2.32 -12.23 10.83
C MET A 115 2.07 -11.43 9.54
N ALA A 116 2.01 -12.11 8.38
CA ALA A 116 1.66 -11.44 7.13
C ALA A 116 0.24 -10.88 7.14
N GLY A 117 0.04 -9.77 6.45
CA GLY A 117 -1.24 -9.05 6.44
C GLY A 117 -1.37 -8.02 7.57
N GLY A 118 -0.42 -7.95 8.49
CA GLY A 118 -0.27 -6.87 9.47
C GLY A 118 -1.19 -6.95 10.67
N SER A 119 -1.88 -8.07 10.88
CA SER A 119 -2.69 -8.28 12.09
C SER A 119 -1.84 -8.75 13.27
N LEU A 120 -0.84 -9.62 13.09
CA LEU A 120 0.04 -10.01 14.20
C LEU A 120 1.38 -9.29 14.13
N SER A 121 1.83 -8.81 15.29
CA SER A 121 3.15 -8.20 15.50
C SER A 121 3.69 -8.58 16.89
N ASP A 122 4.95 -8.24 17.15
CA ASP A 122 5.61 -8.45 18.45
C ASP A 122 5.53 -9.89 19.00
N VAL A 123 5.52 -10.90 18.13
CA VAL A 123 5.43 -12.30 18.53
C VAL A 123 6.66 -12.67 19.37
N ALA A 124 6.40 -13.01 20.64
CA ALA A 124 7.41 -13.29 21.63
C ALA A 124 7.65 -14.79 21.77
N ILE A 125 8.87 -15.23 21.45
CA ILE A 125 9.37 -16.58 21.64
C ILE A 125 10.25 -16.58 22.89
N ARG A 126 9.88 -17.40 23.89
CA ARG A 126 10.57 -17.52 25.18
C ARG A 126 10.87 -19.00 25.42
N LEU A 127 12.15 -19.35 25.31
CA LEU A 127 12.62 -20.73 25.29
C LEU A 127 13.16 -21.13 26.66
N ALA A 128 12.90 -22.38 27.05
CA ALA A 128 13.47 -22.99 28.24
C ALA A 128 15.01 -23.06 28.18
N HIS A 129 15.53 -23.32 26.98
CA HIS A 129 16.94 -23.53 26.72
C HIS A 129 17.50 -22.44 25.80
N LYS A 130 18.78 -22.13 26.02
CA LYS A 130 19.52 -21.26 25.10
C LYS A 130 19.70 -22.03 23.79
N SER A 131 19.15 -21.49 22.72
CA SER A 131 19.02 -22.19 21.43
C SER A 131 19.65 -21.40 20.31
N ASP A 132 20.21 -22.09 19.33
CA ASP A 132 20.55 -21.51 18.03
C ASP A 132 19.26 -21.24 17.27
N LEU A 133 19.06 -19.99 16.88
CA LEU A 133 17.82 -19.54 16.26
C LEU A 133 18.04 -19.29 14.77
N SER A 134 17.02 -19.56 13.97
CA SER A 134 16.99 -19.14 12.57
C SER A 134 15.57 -18.92 12.08
N LEU A 135 15.39 -17.96 11.18
CA LEU A 135 14.16 -17.78 10.40
C LEU A 135 14.29 -18.62 9.12
N VAL A 136 13.34 -19.51 8.87
CA VAL A 136 13.38 -20.49 7.79
C VAL A 136 12.12 -20.39 6.94
N PHE A 137 12.32 -20.32 5.63
CA PHE A 137 11.27 -20.49 4.63
C PHE A 137 11.34 -21.91 4.07
N ALA A 138 10.21 -22.60 4.01
CA ALA A 138 10.11 -23.93 3.43
C ALA A 138 9.00 -23.97 2.38
N ASN A 139 9.33 -24.44 1.18
CA ASN A 139 8.34 -24.69 0.13
C ASN A 139 7.67 -26.05 0.38
N THR A 140 6.37 -26.04 0.68
CA THR A 140 5.58 -27.24 1.02
C THR A 140 4.66 -27.68 -0.12
N ALA A 141 4.85 -27.15 -1.34
CA ALA A 141 4.03 -27.52 -2.48
C ALA A 141 4.09 -29.03 -2.79
N ALA A 142 2.94 -29.62 -3.14
CA ALA A 142 2.88 -31.03 -3.52
C ALA A 142 3.47 -31.29 -4.92
N ASN A 143 3.38 -30.32 -5.83
CA ASN A 143 3.89 -30.45 -7.19
C ASN A 143 5.40 -30.19 -7.24
N HIS A 144 6.20 -31.20 -7.60
CA HIS A 144 7.66 -31.14 -7.71
C HIS A 144 8.20 -30.03 -8.64
N GLU A 145 7.41 -29.56 -9.61
CA GLU A 145 7.77 -28.46 -10.51
C GLU A 145 7.52 -27.07 -9.90
N CYS A 146 6.86 -26.99 -8.74
CA CYS A 146 6.57 -25.71 -8.10
C CYS A 146 7.80 -25.13 -7.39
N GLY A 147 8.58 -24.30 -8.09
CA GLY A 147 9.58 -23.44 -7.47
C GLY A 147 8.96 -22.19 -6.87
N LEU A 148 9.20 -21.94 -5.57
CA LEU A 148 8.78 -20.70 -4.89
C LEU A 148 10.00 -19.87 -4.49
N GLU A 149 9.91 -18.56 -4.73
CA GLU A 149 10.83 -17.55 -4.22
C GLU A 149 10.08 -16.66 -3.22
N ALA A 150 10.68 -16.49 -2.04
CA ALA A 150 10.21 -15.59 -1.00
C ALA A 150 11.13 -14.38 -0.91
N ARG A 151 10.50 -13.20 -0.83
CA ARG A 151 11.14 -11.96 -0.41
C ARG A 151 10.65 -11.64 0.99
N VAL A 152 11.55 -11.46 1.94
CA VAL A 152 11.25 -11.32 3.37
C VAL A 152 11.96 -10.08 3.93
N SER A 153 11.23 -9.25 4.66
CA SER A 153 11.78 -8.17 5.49
C SER A 153 11.26 -8.34 6.90
N PHE A 154 12.13 -8.25 7.91
CA PHE A 154 11.72 -8.46 9.29
C PHE A 154 12.61 -7.73 10.28
N ARG A 155 12.05 -7.40 11.44
CA ARG A 155 12.75 -6.76 12.57
C ARG A 155 12.52 -7.56 13.84
N PHE A 156 13.57 -7.70 14.62
CA PHE A 156 13.58 -8.54 15.81
C PHE A 156 14.46 -7.96 16.92
N THR A 157 14.26 -8.45 18.15
CA THR A 157 15.15 -8.22 19.29
C THR A 157 15.43 -9.53 20.04
N HIS A 158 16.61 -9.63 20.65
CA HIS A 158 16.99 -10.76 21.51
C HIS A 158 16.61 -10.55 22.98
N ASP A 159 16.21 -9.34 23.36
CA ASP A 159 15.87 -9.00 24.73
C ASP A 159 14.36 -9.18 24.97
N ALA A 160 14.00 -9.62 26.19
CA ALA A 160 12.62 -9.64 26.64
C ALA A 160 12.33 -8.37 27.46
N LYS A 161 11.16 -7.75 27.26
CA LYS A 161 10.71 -6.61 28.08
C LYS A 161 10.56 -6.97 29.58
N VAL A 162 10.26 -8.25 29.88
CA VAL A 162 10.05 -8.76 31.24
C VAL A 162 11.09 -9.84 31.54
N ALA A 163 11.58 -9.89 32.78
CA ALA A 163 12.55 -10.87 33.25
C ALA A 163 12.03 -12.31 33.06
N ALA A 164 12.52 -12.97 32.01
CA ALA A 164 12.62 -14.42 31.79
C ALA A 164 11.65 -15.33 32.58
N VAL A 165 10.34 -15.24 32.34
CA VAL A 165 9.45 -16.38 32.60
C VAL A 165 9.75 -17.41 31.50
N SER A 166 10.33 -18.55 31.87
CA SER A 166 10.48 -19.67 30.94
C SER A 166 9.14 -20.38 30.72
N ASP A 167 9.04 -21.14 29.64
CA ASP A 167 7.88 -22.00 29.36
C ASP A 167 6.57 -21.22 29.20
N VAL A 168 6.63 -20.10 28.48
CA VAL A 168 5.45 -19.32 28.07
C VAL A 168 5.02 -19.83 26.69
N PRO A 169 3.73 -20.11 26.44
CA PRO A 169 3.26 -20.51 25.13
C PRO A 169 3.56 -19.45 24.07
N VAL A 170 3.98 -19.90 22.90
CA VAL A 170 4.28 -19.04 21.75
C VAL A 170 3.04 -18.92 20.88
N LEU A 171 2.66 -17.70 20.51
CA LEU A 171 1.64 -17.47 19.50
C LEU A 171 2.18 -17.89 18.12
N VAL A 172 1.58 -18.91 17.51
CA VAL A 172 2.04 -19.50 16.23
C VAL A 172 1.03 -19.34 15.10
N GLY A 173 -0.19 -18.86 15.38
CA GLY A 173 -1.19 -18.65 14.34
C GLY A 173 -2.38 -17.81 14.79
N VAL A 174 -3.04 -17.19 13.81
CA VAL A 174 -4.33 -16.51 14.01
C VAL A 174 -5.26 -16.78 12.83
N GLN A 175 -6.51 -17.10 13.14
CA GLN A 175 -7.54 -17.37 12.16
C GLN A 175 -8.75 -16.43 12.39
N PRO A 176 -9.17 -15.65 11.38
CA PRO A 176 -8.46 -15.42 10.13
C PRO A 176 -7.13 -14.68 10.34
N ARG A 177 -6.17 -14.86 9.41
CA ARG A 177 -4.87 -14.17 9.42
C ARG A 177 -5.02 -12.65 9.49
N ILE A 178 -5.97 -12.11 8.73
CA ILE A 178 -6.34 -10.69 8.76
C ILE A 178 -7.59 -10.50 9.63
N VAL A 179 -7.38 -9.88 10.79
CA VAL A 179 -8.39 -9.67 11.83
C VAL A 179 -9.14 -8.36 11.60
N HIS A 180 -10.46 -8.42 11.63
CA HIS A 180 -11.33 -7.25 11.54
C HIS A 180 -12.40 -7.27 12.62
N ALA A 181 -12.84 -6.07 13.02
CA ALA A 181 -13.77 -5.89 14.11
C ALA A 181 -15.20 -6.26 13.70
N LYS A 182 -16.04 -6.54 14.69
CA LYS A 182 -17.48 -6.83 14.54
C LYS A 182 -17.77 -8.01 13.61
N ASN A 183 -16.86 -8.97 13.55
CA ASN A 183 -17.07 -10.19 12.80
C ASN A 183 -18.13 -11.07 13.49
N SER A 184 -18.90 -11.80 12.69
CA SER A 184 -19.89 -12.78 13.17
C SER A 184 -19.26 -14.09 13.63
N VAL A 185 -18.00 -14.33 13.27
CA VAL A 185 -17.20 -15.50 13.65
C VAL A 185 -16.04 -15.02 14.54
N PRO A 186 -15.72 -15.75 15.64
CA PRO A 186 -14.63 -15.33 16.52
C PRO A 186 -13.27 -15.41 15.82
N THR A 187 -12.35 -14.56 16.25
CA THR A 187 -10.93 -14.71 15.92
C THR A 187 -10.32 -15.77 16.83
N ARG A 188 -9.64 -16.74 16.22
CA ARG A 188 -8.98 -17.85 16.90
C ARG A 188 -7.47 -17.63 16.94
N PHE A 189 -6.89 -17.69 18.13
CA PHE A 189 -5.46 -17.65 18.36
C PHE A 189 -4.94 -19.06 18.64
N ILE A 190 -3.79 -19.41 18.08
CA ILE A 190 -3.16 -20.73 18.22
C ILE A 190 -1.83 -20.53 18.95
N PHE A 191 -1.68 -21.24 20.06
CA PHE A 191 -0.50 -21.20 20.92
C PHE A 191 0.20 -22.56 20.91
N ARG A 192 1.53 -22.56 20.96
CA ARG A 192 2.37 -23.75 21.09
C ARG A 192 3.23 -23.65 22.35
N SER A 193 3.16 -24.66 23.21
CA SER A 193 4.10 -24.84 24.33
C SER A 193 5.33 -25.64 23.90
N SER A 194 6.45 -25.48 24.63
CA SER A 194 7.63 -26.35 24.46
C SER A 194 7.28 -27.80 24.81
N ASP A 195 7.89 -28.74 24.08
CA ASP A 195 7.72 -30.19 24.30
C ASP A 195 8.21 -30.63 25.70
N SER A 196 9.07 -29.82 26.33
CA SER A 196 9.56 -30.04 27.69
C SER A 196 8.47 -29.90 28.78
N THR A 197 7.36 -29.22 28.47
CA THR A 197 6.23 -29.11 29.39
C THR A 197 5.44 -30.42 29.39
N LYS A 198 5.53 -31.22 30.47
CA LYS A 198 4.83 -32.51 30.63
C LYS A 198 3.29 -32.45 30.64
N GLY A 199 2.66 -31.40 30.12
CA GLY A 199 1.21 -31.24 30.08
C GLY A 199 0.67 -30.31 29.00
N GLY A 200 1.48 -29.87 28.02
CA GLY A 200 1.03 -28.90 27.01
C GLY A 200 0.60 -27.56 27.63
N VAL A 201 -0.04 -26.70 26.84
CA VAL A 201 -0.78 -25.54 27.38
C VAL A 201 -1.84 -26.08 28.34
N SER A 202 -1.79 -25.71 29.62
CA SER A 202 -2.81 -26.16 30.56
C SER A 202 -4.17 -25.70 30.07
N GLU A 203 -5.20 -26.55 30.11
CA GLU A 203 -6.59 -26.11 29.89
C GLU A 203 -6.99 -24.96 30.82
N ARG A 204 -6.26 -24.77 31.93
CA ARG A 204 -6.47 -23.69 32.91
C ARG A 204 -5.65 -22.43 32.63
N GLU A 205 -4.82 -22.40 31.59
CA GLU A 205 -4.10 -21.19 31.19
C GLU A 205 -5.07 -20.22 30.53
N GLU A 206 -5.08 -18.98 31.04
CA GLU A 206 -5.99 -17.94 30.61
C GLU A 206 -5.27 -17.03 29.62
N PHE A 207 -5.94 -16.76 28.51
CA PHE A 207 -5.48 -15.82 27.50
C PHE A 207 -6.49 -14.70 27.40
N PHE A 208 -6.03 -13.47 27.30
CA PHE A 208 -6.91 -12.32 27.20
C PHE A 208 -6.27 -11.20 26.38
N LEU A 209 -7.13 -10.38 25.77
CA LEU A 209 -6.74 -9.17 25.08
C LEU A 209 -6.91 -7.97 26.00
N ILE A 210 -5.94 -7.06 25.99
CA ILE A 210 -6.05 -5.72 26.57
C ILE A 210 -5.69 -4.68 25.52
N SER A 211 -6.08 -3.42 25.75
CA SER A 211 -5.65 -2.30 24.90
C SER A 211 -4.13 -2.30 24.74
N ALA A 212 -3.60 -2.07 23.54
CA ALA A 212 -2.14 -2.01 23.34
C ALA A 212 -1.42 -0.93 24.19
N LYS A 213 -2.18 0.03 24.73
CA LYS A 213 -1.71 1.09 25.64
C LYS A 213 -1.57 0.64 27.10
N GLU A 214 -2.18 -0.48 27.45
CA GLU A 214 -2.10 -1.05 28.78
C GLU A 214 -1.01 -2.13 28.77
N GLU A 215 -0.26 -2.28 29.85
CA GLU A 215 0.66 -3.41 29.99
C GLU A 215 -0.09 -4.65 30.48
N CYS A 216 0.39 -5.83 30.08
CA CYS A 216 -0.08 -7.08 30.67
C CYS A 216 0.20 -7.05 32.18
N SER A 217 -0.86 -6.85 32.96
CA SER A 217 -0.81 -6.73 34.42
C SER A 217 -1.70 -7.77 35.08
N THR A 218 -1.55 -7.95 36.39
CA THR A 218 -2.20 -9.03 37.16
C THR A 218 -3.73 -8.90 37.22
N SER A 219 -4.27 -7.68 37.14
CA SER A 219 -5.70 -7.40 37.19
C SER A 219 -6.35 -7.44 35.80
N THR A 220 -7.26 -8.39 35.58
CA THR A 220 -8.14 -8.44 34.40
C THR A 220 -9.19 -7.33 34.55
N GLY A 221 -8.89 -6.11 34.07
CA GLY A 221 -9.82 -4.98 34.16
C GLY A 221 -11.09 -5.20 33.32
N SER A 222 -12.11 -4.36 33.54
CA SER A 222 -13.37 -4.38 32.76
C SER A 222 -13.18 -4.19 31.24
N ASN A 223 -12.00 -3.76 30.81
CA ASN A 223 -11.65 -3.50 29.42
C ASN A 223 -10.87 -4.64 28.75
N SER A 224 -10.80 -5.81 29.40
CA SER A 224 -10.13 -6.98 28.85
C SER A 224 -11.11 -7.93 28.18
N TYR A 225 -10.67 -8.57 27.09
CA TYR A 225 -11.43 -9.60 26.40
C TYR A 225 -10.82 -10.95 26.75
N LEU A 226 -11.42 -11.66 27.71
CA LEU A 226 -11.02 -13.04 28.00
C LEU A 226 -11.30 -13.91 26.78
N MET A 227 -10.28 -14.65 26.34
CA MET A 227 -10.43 -15.60 25.25
C MET A 227 -11.00 -16.91 25.76
N SER A 228 -12.01 -17.41 25.06
CA SER A 228 -12.74 -18.63 25.38
C SER A 228 -12.10 -19.88 24.75
N HIS A 229 -12.44 -21.06 25.26
CA HIS A 229 -12.10 -22.30 24.56
C HIS A 229 -12.96 -22.42 23.30
N PRO A 230 -12.36 -22.80 22.17
CA PRO A 230 -13.12 -23.03 20.95
C PRO A 230 -14.06 -24.23 21.13
N SER A 231 -15.27 -24.13 20.56
CA SER A 231 -16.24 -25.24 20.56
C SER A 231 -15.83 -26.39 19.63
N SER A 232 -14.95 -26.12 18.67
CA SER A 232 -14.41 -27.08 17.72
C SER A 232 -12.88 -27.04 17.73
N PRO A 233 -12.19 -28.19 17.64
CA PRO A 233 -10.74 -28.20 17.48
C PRO A 233 -10.34 -27.37 16.24
N PRO A 234 -9.17 -26.72 16.26
CA PRO A 234 -8.68 -25.97 15.10
C PRO A 234 -8.64 -26.87 13.85
N LEU A 235 -9.22 -26.39 12.76
CA LEU A 235 -8.88 -26.88 11.42
C LEU A 235 -7.53 -26.25 11.10
N PHE A 236 -6.47 -26.94 11.48
CA PHE A 236 -5.15 -26.62 10.97
C PHE A 236 -5.19 -26.79 9.46
N ASP A 237 -4.70 -25.80 8.70
CA ASP A 237 -4.26 -26.08 7.33
C ASP A 237 -3.27 -27.28 7.42
N GLU A 238 -3.27 -28.15 6.41
CA GLU A 238 -2.62 -29.48 6.41
C GLU A 238 -1.12 -29.49 6.83
N ASP A 239 -0.51 -28.33 7.04
CA ASP A 239 0.90 -28.13 7.41
C ASP A 239 1.24 -28.30 8.90
N PHE A 240 0.27 -28.37 9.84
CA PHE A 240 0.59 -28.68 11.25
C PHE A 240 0.81 -30.20 11.52
N THR A 241 0.75 -31.01 10.46
CA THR A 241 0.73 -32.49 10.50
C THR A 241 1.97 -33.17 11.07
N GLY A 242 3.05 -32.45 11.35
CA GLY A 242 4.27 -32.98 11.98
C GLY A 242 4.39 -32.76 13.49
N ALA A 243 3.55 -31.92 14.09
CA ALA A 243 3.73 -31.51 15.48
C ALA A 243 2.76 -32.27 16.41
N ASN A 244 3.26 -32.70 17.58
CA ASN A 244 2.43 -33.35 18.58
C ASN A 244 1.26 -32.41 18.94
N THR A 245 0.03 -32.75 18.54
CA THR A 245 -1.14 -31.89 18.74
C THR A 245 -1.39 -31.55 20.21
N SER A 246 -0.80 -32.33 21.15
CA SER A 246 -0.88 -32.04 22.58
C SER A 246 -0.10 -30.80 23.02
N THR A 247 0.80 -30.24 22.19
CA THR A 247 1.53 -29.00 22.53
C THR A 247 0.81 -27.74 22.07
N PHE A 248 -0.30 -27.88 21.34
CA PHE A 248 -1.08 -26.75 20.87
C PHE A 248 -2.30 -26.48 21.76
N ALA A 249 -2.64 -25.20 21.87
CA ALA A 249 -3.95 -24.77 22.34
C ALA A 249 -4.51 -23.71 21.41
N ALA A 250 -5.84 -23.70 21.31
CA ALA A 250 -6.56 -22.65 20.61
C ALA A 250 -7.45 -21.87 21.60
N ARG A 251 -7.65 -20.58 21.32
CA ARG A 251 -8.55 -19.70 22.06
C ARG A 251 -9.30 -18.75 21.12
N ASP A 252 -10.59 -18.58 21.37
CA ASP A 252 -11.51 -17.79 20.55
C ASP A 252 -11.92 -16.49 21.25
N VAL A 253 -11.97 -15.39 20.51
CA VAL A 253 -12.46 -14.09 21.01
C VAL A 253 -13.18 -13.30 19.91
N PHE A 254 -14.25 -12.62 20.30
CA PHE A 254 -14.94 -11.65 19.44
C PHE A 254 -14.36 -10.27 19.69
N ILE A 255 -13.79 -9.66 18.64
CA ILE A 255 -13.25 -8.30 18.70
C ILE A 255 -14.27 -7.34 18.12
N ASP A 256 -14.73 -6.38 18.92
CA ASP A 256 -15.81 -5.45 18.57
C ASP A 256 -15.31 -4.10 18.03
N THR A 257 -14.05 -3.77 18.27
CA THR A 257 -13.46 -2.47 17.93
C THR A 257 -12.11 -2.60 17.25
N ALA A 258 -11.92 -1.80 16.20
CA ALA A 258 -10.71 -1.78 15.39
C ALA A 258 -9.60 -0.98 16.09
N ARG A 259 -8.62 -1.69 16.63
CA ARG A 259 -7.42 -1.15 17.30
C ARG A 259 -6.38 -2.25 17.47
N ALA A 260 -5.22 -1.89 18.01
CA ALA A 260 -4.22 -2.84 18.48
C ALA A 260 -4.51 -3.28 19.92
N TYR A 261 -4.25 -4.55 20.19
CA TYR A 261 -4.39 -5.21 21.49
C TYR A 261 -3.12 -5.99 21.80
N ARG A 262 -2.74 -6.03 23.08
CA ARG A 262 -1.74 -6.99 23.56
C ARG A 262 -2.44 -8.30 23.89
N ILE A 263 -1.78 -9.39 23.52
CA ILE A 263 -2.19 -10.75 23.86
C ILE A 263 -1.40 -11.15 25.10
N CYS A 264 -2.11 -11.33 26.21
CA CYS A 264 -1.53 -11.70 27.49
C CYS A 264 -1.86 -13.16 27.80
N SER A 265 -0.88 -13.89 28.33
CA SER A 265 -1.08 -15.20 28.93
C SER A 265 -0.87 -15.12 30.44
N ARG A 266 -1.74 -15.81 31.20
CA ARG A 266 -1.61 -16.01 32.65
C ARG A 266 -1.65 -17.50 32.94
N LYS A 267 -0.58 -18.03 33.54
CA LYS A 267 -0.54 -19.42 33.98
C LYS A 267 -1.56 -19.65 35.09
N ALA A 268 -2.10 -20.87 35.14
CA ALA A 268 -3.08 -21.25 36.13
C ALA A 268 -2.54 -21.08 37.55
N ASN A 269 -3.32 -20.43 38.43
CA ASN A 269 -2.96 -20.18 39.83
C ASN A 269 -1.68 -19.34 40.04
N THR A 270 -1.23 -18.59 39.03
CA THR A 270 -0.12 -17.63 39.17
C THR A 270 -0.62 -16.21 38.92
N GLU A 271 -0.02 -15.24 39.59
CA GLU A 271 -0.21 -13.82 39.25
C GLU A 271 0.66 -13.39 38.06
N ASP A 272 1.58 -14.25 37.60
CA ASP A 272 2.46 -13.94 36.47
C ASP A 272 1.67 -13.83 35.17
N VAL A 273 1.65 -12.63 34.61
CA VAL A 273 1.06 -12.34 33.30
C VAL A 273 2.18 -11.95 32.34
N THR A 274 2.20 -12.60 31.17
CA THR A 274 3.23 -12.36 30.14
C THR A 274 2.59 -11.98 28.82
N GLU A 275 3.13 -10.96 28.16
CA GLU A 275 2.79 -10.63 26.77
C GLU A 275 3.39 -11.67 25.81
N VAL A 276 2.56 -12.24 24.95
CA VAL A 276 2.96 -13.25 23.95
C VAL A 276 2.92 -12.73 22.51
N GLY A 277 2.25 -11.59 22.30
CA GLY A 277 2.19 -10.90 21.02
C GLY A 277 1.25 -9.70 21.03
N VAL A 278 1.15 -9.03 19.89
CA VAL A 278 0.21 -7.94 19.64
C VAL A 278 -0.65 -8.31 18.44
N VAL A 279 -1.96 -8.04 18.53
CA VAL A 279 -2.91 -8.19 17.44
C VAL A 279 -3.56 -6.87 17.09
N ARG A 280 -3.61 -6.53 15.80
CA ARG A 280 -4.34 -5.42 15.24
C ARG A 280 -5.60 -5.90 14.55
N SER A 281 -6.73 -5.35 14.97
CA SER A 281 -8.01 -5.50 14.30
C SER A 281 -8.30 -4.29 13.41
N PHE A 282 -8.70 -4.54 12.17
CA PHE A 282 -9.09 -3.51 11.20
C PHE A 282 -10.60 -3.22 11.25
N GLU A 283 -11.01 -2.07 10.70
CA GLU A 283 -12.40 -1.60 10.71
C GLU A 283 -13.30 -2.38 9.75
N VAL A 284 -12.74 -2.81 8.62
CA VAL A 284 -13.46 -3.38 7.49
C VAL A 284 -12.76 -4.62 6.94
N ASN A 285 -13.47 -5.36 6.12
CA ASN A 285 -12.95 -6.51 5.38
C ASN A 285 -13.44 -6.43 3.91
N PRO A 286 -12.54 -6.28 2.91
CA PRO A 286 -11.09 -6.23 3.02
C PRO A 286 -10.60 -5.06 3.87
N SER A 287 -9.48 -5.26 4.55
CA SER A 287 -8.96 -4.34 5.56
C SER A 287 -8.25 -3.13 4.96
N TYR A 288 -7.68 -3.30 3.78
CA TYR A 288 -7.04 -2.23 3.00
C TYR A 288 -6.79 -2.69 1.56
N TYR A 289 -6.39 -1.74 0.71
CA TYR A 289 -5.89 -2.02 -0.63
C TYR A 289 -4.48 -1.44 -0.85
N GLN A 290 -3.78 -1.98 -1.84
CA GLN A 290 -2.48 -1.46 -2.29
C GLN A 290 -2.48 -1.36 -3.81
N VAL A 291 -1.93 -0.28 -4.37
CA VAL A 291 -1.69 -0.19 -5.82
C VAL A 291 -0.47 -1.03 -6.17
N VAL A 292 -0.67 -2.13 -6.90
CA VAL A 292 0.39 -3.09 -7.28
C VAL A 292 0.76 -3.01 -8.76
N GLY A 293 0.12 -2.13 -9.52
CA GLY A 293 0.45 -1.89 -10.92
C GLY A 293 -0.23 -0.65 -11.49
N GLY A 294 0.40 -0.03 -12.49
CA GLY A 294 -0.14 1.12 -13.20
C GLY A 294 0.33 2.48 -12.67
N GLN A 295 0.85 2.56 -11.44
CA GLN A 295 1.47 3.79 -10.93
C GLN A 295 2.82 4.10 -11.62
N ASN A 296 3.23 5.37 -11.61
CA ASN A 296 4.60 5.78 -12.00
C ASN A 296 5.57 5.65 -10.82
N ALA A 297 6.83 6.07 -10.99
CA ALA A 297 7.84 6.05 -9.92
C ALA A 297 7.47 6.94 -8.70
N ASP A 298 6.61 7.94 -8.89
CA ASP A 298 6.14 8.84 -7.83
C ASP A 298 4.82 8.37 -7.17
N GLY A 299 4.33 7.15 -7.47
CA GLY A 299 3.05 6.65 -6.96
C GLY A 299 1.80 7.26 -7.61
N LYS A 300 1.94 8.06 -8.68
CA LYS A 300 0.82 8.69 -9.38
C LYS A 300 0.10 7.72 -10.30
N VAL A 301 -1.23 7.76 -10.25
CA VAL A 301 -2.10 7.01 -11.16
C VAL A 301 -2.60 7.93 -12.27
N TYR A 302 -2.51 7.46 -13.52
CA TYR A 302 -2.93 8.22 -14.69
C TYR A 302 -4.22 7.67 -15.28
N VAL A 303 -5.06 8.56 -15.82
CA VAL A 303 -6.20 8.16 -16.65
C VAL A 303 -5.73 7.42 -17.90
N MET A 304 -6.61 6.60 -18.47
CA MET A 304 -6.35 5.78 -19.67
C MET A 304 -5.19 4.78 -19.54
N LYS A 305 -4.62 4.64 -18.34
CA LYS A 305 -3.61 3.63 -18.00
C LYS A 305 -4.26 2.51 -17.19
N ARG A 306 -3.93 1.26 -17.51
CA ARG A 306 -4.36 0.10 -16.72
C ARG A 306 -3.67 0.14 -15.36
N THR A 307 -4.48 0.13 -14.30
CA THR A 307 -4.03 0.14 -12.91
C THR A 307 -4.61 -1.08 -12.22
N THR A 308 -3.81 -1.70 -11.36
CA THR A 308 -4.22 -2.87 -10.59
C THR A 308 -4.04 -2.53 -9.12
N ILE A 309 -5.11 -2.70 -8.36
CA ILE A 309 -5.04 -2.69 -6.90
C ILE A 309 -5.22 -4.11 -6.35
N LYS A 310 -4.58 -4.40 -5.23
CA LYS A 310 -4.71 -5.65 -4.49
C LYS A 310 -5.41 -5.35 -3.18
N PHE A 311 -6.55 -5.99 -2.97
CA PHE A 311 -7.26 -5.98 -1.70
C PHE A 311 -6.73 -7.08 -0.81
N TYR A 312 -6.57 -6.79 0.46
CA TYR A 312 -6.17 -7.77 1.46
C TYR A 312 -7.23 -7.85 2.55
N GLY A 313 -7.58 -9.07 2.93
CA GLY A 313 -8.64 -9.30 3.89
C GLY A 313 -8.72 -10.77 4.26
N SER A 314 -9.86 -11.15 4.79
CA SER A 314 -10.15 -12.54 5.10
C SER A 314 -11.44 -12.96 4.44
N ASP A 315 -11.51 -14.23 4.07
CA ASP A 315 -12.72 -14.80 3.50
C ASP A 315 -13.23 -14.00 2.26
N LEU A 316 -12.32 -13.67 1.35
CA LEU A 316 -12.62 -12.99 0.08
C LEU A 316 -13.03 -13.99 -1.01
N ASP A 317 -13.90 -13.55 -1.92
CA ASP A 317 -14.56 -14.41 -2.91
C ASP A 317 -14.63 -13.73 -4.28
N THR A 318 -13.86 -14.24 -5.26
CA THR A 318 -13.81 -13.71 -6.63
C THR A 318 -14.87 -14.31 -7.55
N ARG A 319 -15.67 -15.28 -7.08
CA ARG A 319 -16.75 -15.88 -7.90
C ARG A 319 -17.77 -14.82 -8.32
N PRO A 320 -18.46 -15.01 -9.46
CA PRO A 320 -19.41 -14.03 -9.98
C PRO A 320 -20.41 -13.54 -8.93
N ARG A 321 -20.58 -12.20 -8.87
CA ARG A 321 -21.55 -11.51 -8.00
C ARG A 321 -21.31 -11.71 -6.50
N ARG A 322 -20.18 -12.30 -6.07
CA ARG A 322 -19.90 -12.53 -4.64
C ARG A 322 -19.28 -11.31 -3.98
N ASN A 323 -18.07 -10.95 -4.38
CA ASN A 323 -17.46 -9.69 -4.00
C ASN A 323 -17.37 -8.76 -5.20
N GLN A 324 -17.47 -7.46 -4.94
CA GLN A 324 -17.48 -6.42 -5.97
C GLN A 324 -16.69 -5.22 -5.47
N ALA A 325 -16.07 -4.50 -6.41
CA ALA A 325 -15.37 -3.26 -6.15
C ALA A 325 -15.82 -2.20 -7.15
N LYS A 326 -15.89 -0.94 -6.70
CA LYS A 326 -16.16 0.19 -7.57
C LYS A 326 -15.44 1.44 -7.07
N PHE A 327 -15.25 2.38 -7.99
CA PHE A 327 -14.93 3.74 -7.61
C PHE A 327 -16.19 4.50 -7.27
N VAL A 328 -16.11 5.35 -6.26
CA VAL A 328 -17.09 6.39 -5.99
C VAL A 328 -16.35 7.73 -5.93
N SER A 329 -17.02 8.82 -6.29
CA SER A 329 -16.43 10.15 -6.09
C SER A 329 -16.12 10.37 -4.61
N ASP A 330 -15.00 10.99 -4.31
CA ASP A 330 -14.55 11.36 -2.96
C ASP A 330 -15.65 11.98 -2.07
N THR A 331 -16.53 12.79 -2.64
CA THR A 331 -17.59 13.50 -1.91
C THR A 331 -18.92 12.77 -1.79
N GLU A 332 -18.99 11.51 -2.22
CA GLU A 332 -20.19 10.67 -2.11
C GLU A 332 -19.92 9.45 -1.22
N ASP A 333 -20.99 8.88 -0.66
CA ASP A 333 -20.92 7.66 0.13
C ASP A 333 -20.81 6.43 -0.77
N CYS A 334 -20.30 5.32 -0.22
CA CYS A 334 -20.07 4.11 -1.00
C CYS A 334 -21.34 3.46 -1.61
N ASP A 335 -22.53 3.89 -1.21
CA ASP A 335 -23.79 3.49 -1.83
C ASP A 335 -24.08 4.22 -3.16
N ALA A 336 -23.34 5.28 -3.50
CA ALA A 336 -23.47 6.00 -4.75
C ALA A 336 -23.05 5.17 -5.98
N SER A 337 -23.35 5.68 -7.17
CA SER A 337 -23.07 4.99 -8.44
C SER A 337 -21.57 4.93 -8.75
N ALA A 338 -21.17 3.92 -9.53
CA ALA A 338 -19.78 3.76 -9.95
C ALA A 338 -19.26 5.00 -10.72
N ALA A 339 -18.07 5.47 -10.37
CA ALA A 339 -17.44 6.68 -10.87
C ALA A 339 -16.19 6.38 -11.73
N GLY A 340 -15.56 7.43 -12.26
CA GLY A 340 -14.30 7.32 -13.00
C GLY A 340 -14.40 6.66 -14.39
N GLY A 341 -15.61 6.28 -14.81
CA GLY A 341 -15.84 5.53 -16.05
C GLY A 341 -15.46 4.05 -15.95
N VAL A 342 -15.30 3.54 -14.72
CA VAL A 342 -15.06 2.13 -14.41
C VAL A 342 -16.40 1.51 -13.99
N PRO A 343 -16.89 0.47 -14.68
CA PRO A 343 -18.15 -0.17 -14.31
C PRO A 343 -17.99 -1.05 -13.06
N GLU A 344 -19.07 -1.15 -12.28
CA GLU A 344 -19.17 -2.07 -11.13
C GLU A 344 -19.10 -3.55 -11.53
N THR A 345 -19.44 -3.87 -12.78
CA THR A 345 -19.45 -5.24 -13.31
C THR A 345 -18.06 -5.82 -13.55
N LEU A 346 -16.99 -5.04 -13.35
CA LEU A 346 -15.62 -5.49 -13.56
C LEU A 346 -15.25 -6.54 -12.51
N ALA A 347 -14.92 -7.74 -12.97
CA ALA A 347 -14.62 -8.87 -12.10
C ALA A 347 -13.35 -8.65 -11.27
N LEU A 348 -13.33 -9.29 -10.09
CA LEU A 348 -12.13 -9.41 -9.28
C LEU A 348 -11.29 -10.56 -9.82
N GLU A 349 -9.99 -10.33 -9.91
CA GLU A 349 -8.99 -11.31 -10.34
C GLU A 349 -8.46 -12.09 -9.13
N PRO A 350 -8.06 -13.36 -9.30
CA PRO A 350 -8.31 -14.20 -10.47
C PRO A 350 -9.82 -14.46 -10.71
N GLU A 351 -10.26 -14.20 -11.94
CA GLU A 351 -11.68 -14.28 -12.33
C GLU A 351 -12.25 -15.69 -12.10
N ASP A 352 -13.45 -15.75 -11.54
CA ASP A 352 -14.33 -16.93 -11.45
C ASP A 352 -13.81 -18.16 -10.71
N ARG A 353 -12.60 -18.11 -10.12
CA ARG A 353 -11.91 -19.33 -9.66
C ARG A 353 -11.78 -19.51 -8.15
N PHE A 354 -11.92 -18.44 -7.33
CA PHE A 354 -11.42 -18.48 -5.95
C PHE A 354 -12.41 -17.94 -4.91
N GLY A 355 -12.44 -18.57 -3.74
CA GLY A 355 -13.31 -18.19 -2.63
C GLY A 355 -14.15 -19.32 -2.04
N PRO A 356 -14.72 -19.13 -0.83
CA PRO A 356 -14.71 -17.89 -0.07
C PRO A 356 -13.42 -17.63 0.73
N LYS A 357 -12.36 -18.45 0.68
CA LYS A 357 -11.19 -18.31 1.57
C LYS A 357 -10.00 -17.48 1.05
N ALA A 358 -10.17 -16.62 0.05
CA ALA A 358 -9.03 -15.85 -0.47
C ALA A 358 -8.57 -14.80 0.57
N THR A 359 -7.26 -14.67 0.76
CA THR A 359 -6.65 -13.66 1.64
C THR A 359 -6.33 -12.36 0.90
N SER A 360 -6.29 -12.44 -0.44
CA SER A 360 -6.17 -11.26 -1.28
C SER A 360 -6.88 -11.46 -2.61
N VAL A 361 -7.34 -10.37 -3.21
CA VAL A 361 -7.92 -10.36 -4.56
C VAL A 361 -7.41 -9.15 -5.33
N LEU A 362 -7.29 -9.28 -6.65
CA LEU A 362 -6.83 -8.23 -7.53
C LEU A 362 -8.01 -7.56 -8.22
N TRP A 363 -7.88 -6.27 -8.52
CA TRP A 363 -8.87 -5.53 -9.30
C TRP A 363 -8.15 -4.61 -10.27
N SER A 364 -8.27 -4.93 -11.56
CA SER A 364 -7.54 -4.31 -12.64
C SER A 364 -8.46 -3.51 -13.55
N TRP A 365 -8.29 -2.19 -13.62
CA TRP A 365 -9.22 -1.25 -14.27
C TRP A 365 -8.49 -0.18 -15.09
N VAL A 366 -9.25 0.57 -15.89
CA VAL A 366 -8.77 1.76 -16.63
C VAL A 366 -9.70 2.92 -16.33
N LEU A 367 -9.20 3.95 -15.64
CA LEU A 367 -9.99 5.16 -15.38
C LEU A 367 -10.12 5.96 -16.68
N LYS A 368 -11.35 6.32 -17.06
CA LYS A 368 -11.62 7.16 -18.24
C LYS A 368 -11.69 8.64 -17.90
N ARG A 369 -11.83 8.97 -16.62
CA ARG A 369 -11.98 10.34 -16.13
C ARG A 369 -11.03 10.57 -14.96
N GLY A 370 -10.30 11.68 -14.99
CA GLY A 370 -9.48 12.09 -13.86
C GLY A 370 -10.38 12.52 -12.70
N GLY A 371 -10.02 12.18 -11.48
CA GLY A 371 -10.78 12.55 -10.28
C GLY A 371 -10.06 12.18 -8.99
N ALA A 372 -10.69 12.50 -7.87
CA ALA A 372 -10.43 11.90 -6.57
C ALA A 372 -11.51 10.83 -6.35
N TYR A 373 -11.10 9.61 -6.05
CA TYR A 373 -12.02 8.49 -5.93
C TYR A 373 -11.76 7.67 -4.67
N LYS A 374 -12.84 7.33 -4.00
CA LYS A 374 -12.89 6.30 -2.97
C LYS A 374 -12.94 4.93 -3.61
N VAL A 375 -12.27 3.98 -2.97
CA VAL A 375 -12.37 2.57 -3.31
C VAL A 375 -13.42 1.96 -2.40
N CYS A 376 -14.55 1.57 -2.98
CA CYS A 376 -15.63 0.92 -2.24
C CYS A 376 -15.66 -0.57 -2.59
N PHE A 377 -15.91 -1.40 -1.58
CA PHE A 377 -15.97 -2.85 -1.72
C PHE A 377 -17.25 -3.38 -1.10
N LYS A 378 -17.82 -4.42 -1.71
CA LYS A 378 -19.03 -5.10 -1.23
C LYS A 378 -18.80 -6.59 -1.20
N ARG A 379 -19.05 -7.19 -0.04
CA ARG A 379 -19.14 -8.65 0.14
C ARG A 379 -20.58 -9.11 -0.02
N THR A 380 -20.78 -10.40 -0.29
CA THR A 380 -22.12 -10.98 -0.40
C THR A 380 -22.92 -10.74 0.88
N GLY A 381 -24.11 -10.14 0.77
CA GLY A 381 -24.99 -9.87 1.90
C GLY A 381 -24.56 -8.73 2.83
N MET A 382 -23.44 -8.06 2.54
CA MET A 382 -22.93 -6.94 3.34
C MET A 382 -23.16 -5.60 2.64
N PRO A 383 -23.21 -4.47 3.38
CA PRO A 383 -23.24 -3.14 2.78
C PRO A 383 -21.93 -2.82 2.04
N TRP A 384 -21.96 -1.79 1.20
CA TRP A 384 -20.74 -1.22 0.65
C TRP A 384 -19.91 -0.57 1.77
N VAL A 385 -18.60 -0.80 1.75
CA VAL A 385 -17.66 -0.20 2.70
C VAL A 385 -16.53 0.50 1.95
N GLU A 386 -16.07 1.63 2.49
CA GLU A 386 -14.84 2.28 2.02
C GLU A 386 -13.64 1.46 2.48
N VAL A 387 -12.74 1.14 1.54
CA VAL A 387 -11.51 0.41 1.84
C VAL A 387 -10.36 1.41 1.83
N PRO A 388 -9.61 1.56 2.94
CA PRO A 388 -8.49 2.50 2.98
C PRO A 388 -7.28 1.97 2.20
N SER A 389 -6.42 2.89 1.71
CA SER A 389 -5.07 2.51 1.23
C SER A 389 -4.22 1.95 2.37
N ILE A 390 -3.32 1.03 2.04
CA ILE A 390 -2.23 0.55 2.90
C ILE A 390 -1.49 1.69 3.59
N ASP A 391 -1.19 2.78 2.88
CA ASP A 391 -0.37 3.88 3.39
C ASP A 391 -1.01 4.54 4.62
N ILE A 392 -2.35 4.61 4.63
CA ILE A 392 -3.14 5.18 5.72
C ILE A 392 -3.14 4.23 6.92
N VAL A 393 -3.29 2.94 6.65
CA VAL A 393 -3.30 1.90 7.69
C VAL A 393 -1.94 1.83 8.41
N ASN A 394 -0.86 1.93 7.64
CA ASN A 394 0.52 1.91 8.13
C ASN A 394 0.79 3.08 9.07
N SER A 395 0.46 4.31 8.66
CA SER A 395 0.74 5.50 9.46
C SER A 395 -0.07 5.57 10.76
N ALA A 396 -1.25 4.94 10.81
CA ALA A 396 -1.99 4.78 12.06
C ALA A 396 -1.34 3.79 13.05
N ALA A 397 -0.41 2.93 12.59
CA ALA A 397 0.34 2.00 13.43
C ALA A 397 1.42 2.72 14.26
N ASP A 398 2.15 3.65 13.64
CA ASP A 398 3.27 4.35 14.28
C ASP A 398 2.83 5.22 15.47
N ILE A 399 1.55 5.59 15.51
CA ILE A 399 0.94 6.34 16.62
C ILE A 399 0.77 5.47 17.88
N THR A 400 0.82 4.14 17.79
CA THR A 400 0.53 3.24 18.93
C THR A 400 1.70 2.95 19.87
N ASN A 401 2.96 3.15 19.46
CA ASN A 401 4.15 2.77 20.25
C ASN A 401 4.77 3.90 21.10
N ALA A 402 3.98 4.89 21.50
CA ALA A 402 4.48 6.04 22.24
C ALA A 402 3.91 6.13 23.67
N ASP A 403 4.49 5.34 24.58
CA ASP A 403 4.66 5.77 25.98
C ASP A 403 5.82 6.78 26.12
N GLY A 404 6.46 7.14 25.01
CA GLY A 404 7.28 8.34 24.95
C GLY A 404 6.38 9.55 24.80
N ASN A 405 6.64 10.59 25.57
CA ASN A 405 6.28 11.96 25.23
C ASN A 405 6.90 12.27 23.85
N ILE A 406 6.30 11.79 22.75
CA ILE A 406 6.71 12.14 21.39
C ILE A 406 6.45 13.63 21.31
N THR A 407 7.50 14.40 21.50
CA THR A 407 7.52 15.81 21.23
C THR A 407 7.50 15.94 19.71
N TYR A 408 6.29 15.98 19.15
CA TYR A 408 6.10 16.46 17.79
C TYR A 408 6.79 17.82 17.71
N ARG A 409 7.73 17.96 16.76
CA ARG A 409 8.50 19.20 16.62
C ARG A 409 7.50 20.34 16.46
N GLN A 410 7.52 21.29 17.40
CA GLN A 410 6.60 22.42 17.34
C GLN A 410 6.83 23.15 16.03
N PRO A 411 5.79 23.32 15.20
CA PRO A 411 5.95 23.91 13.89
C PRO A 411 6.34 25.37 14.02
N VAL A 412 7.22 25.80 13.12
CA VAL A 412 7.75 27.16 13.09
C VAL A 412 7.36 27.83 11.78
N ASP A 413 6.86 29.05 11.85
CA ASP A 413 6.50 29.82 10.66
C ASP A 413 7.73 29.94 9.74
N PRO A 414 7.62 29.55 8.45
CA PRO A 414 8.76 29.52 7.56
C PRO A 414 9.40 30.91 7.36
N VAL A 415 8.62 31.99 7.52
CA VAL A 415 9.00 33.38 7.31
C VAL A 415 9.36 34.08 8.62
N THR A 416 8.47 34.14 9.61
CA THR A 416 8.69 34.90 10.85
C THR A 416 9.55 34.15 11.88
N LYS A 417 9.72 32.83 11.70
CA LYS A 417 10.36 31.94 12.67
C LYS A 417 9.66 31.86 14.03
N GLU A 418 8.42 32.32 14.11
CA GLU A 418 7.60 32.23 15.33
C GLU A 418 6.98 30.83 15.45
N LEU A 419 6.70 30.42 16.69
CA LEU A 419 6.07 29.14 16.98
C LEU A 419 4.60 29.17 16.56
N CYS A 420 4.18 28.14 15.84
CA CYS A 420 2.82 28.01 15.35
C CYS A 420 1.92 27.23 16.32
N PRO A 421 0.60 27.49 16.28
CA PRO A 421 -0.37 26.68 17.02
C PRO A 421 -0.28 25.22 16.58
N MET A 422 -0.32 24.31 17.57
CA MET A 422 -0.33 22.88 17.33
C MET A 422 -1.76 22.34 17.23
N ALA A 423 -1.90 21.18 16.60
CA ALA A 423 -3.11 20.37 16.68
C ALA A 423 -3.43 20.06 18.15
N PRO A 424 -4.73 19.85 18.49
CA PRO A 424 -5.11 19.30 19.78
C PRO A 424 -4.28 18.05 20.10
N PRO A 425 -3.87 17.85 21.38
CA PRO A 425 -3.02 16.72 21.75
C PRO A 425 -3.53 15.40 21.20
N ASN A 426 -2.63 14.63 20.60
CA ASN A 426 -2.91 13.28 20.14
C ASN A 426 -3.18 12.39 21.35
N THR A 427 -4.46 12.17 21.64
CA THR A 427 -4.93 11.42 22.81
C THR A 427 -5.54 10.10 22.36
N PRO A 428 -5.64 9.08 23.24
CA PRO A 428 -6.41 7.87 22.93
C PRO A 428 -7.81 8.14 22.42
N GLU A 429 -8.49 9.15 22.98
CA GLU A 429 -9.85 9.55 22.67
C GLU A 429 -9.95 10.37 21.37
N ASN A 430 -8.95 11.21 21.09
CA ASN A 430 -8.86 12.02 19.87
C ASN A 430 -7.54 11.73 19.14
N ARG A 431 -7.49 10.56 18.49
CA ARG A 431 -6.30 10.16 17.73
C ARG A 431 -6.15 10.99 16.47
N TRP A 432 -4.92 11.39 16.22
CA TRP A 432 -4.56 11.92 14.92
C TRP A 432 -4.75 10.86 13.84
N SER A 433 -5.28 11.31 12.70
CA SER A 433 -5.40 10.51 11.50
C SER A 433 -4.40 10.99 10.48
N MET A 434 -3.73 10.07 9.80
CA MET A 434 -2.98 10.40 8.61
C MET A 434 -3.91 10.39 7.41
N TYR A 435 -3.69 11.33 6.50
CA TYR A 435 -4.45 11.48 5.27
C TYR A 435 -3.48 11.51 4.08
N ASN A 436 -3.92 10.98 2.94
CA ASN A 436 -3.15 11.06 1.69
C ASN A 436 -3.07 12.53 1.20
N SER A 437 -4.12 13.30 1.51
CA SER A 437 -4.18 14.72 1.23
C SER A 437 -5.20 15.42 2.13
N ILE A 438 -5.19 16.74 2.12
CA ILE A 438 -6.20 17.59 2.73
C ILE A 438 -6.99 18.24 1.59
N MET A 439 -8.30 18.02 1.57
CA MET A 439 -9.22 18.75 0.72
C MET A 439 -9.59 20.07 1.39
N LEU A 440 -9.20 21.18 0.76
CA LEU A 440 -9.60 22.53 1.15
C LEU A 440 -10.70 23.02 0.20
N THR A 441 -11.88 23.29 0.74
CA THR A 441 -12.93 23.98 -0.02
C THR A 441 -12.78 25.48 0.18
N LEU A 442 -12.59 26.22 -0.91
CA LEU A 442 -12.41 27.65 -0.88
C LEU A 442 -13.75 28.37 -0.97
N LYS A 443 -13.87 29.52 -0.30
CA LYS A 443 -15.03 30.41 -0.48
C LYS A 443 -15.12 30.96 -1.91
N SER A 444 -13.99 31.08 -2.60
CA SER A 444 -13.92 31.60 -3.96
C SER A 444 -14.24 30.54 -5.03
N LYS A 445 -14.71 31.02 -6.18
CA LYS A 445 -14.92 30.20 -7.40
C LYS A 445 -13.70 30.17 -8.33
N THR A 446 -12.62 30.85 -7.96
CA THR A 446 -11.38 30.96 -8.73
C THR A 446 -10.19 30.84 -7.79
N LEU A 447 -9.11 30.22 -8.26
CA LEU A 447 -7.86 30.08 -7.49
C LEU A 447 -6.92 31.27 -7.78
N PRO A 448 -6.59 32.11 -6.79
CA PRO A 448 -5.62 33.19 -6.98
C PRO A 448 -4.22 32.64 -7.34
N SER A 449 -3.45 33.36 -8.15
CA SER A 449 -2.12 32.92 -8.61
C SER A 449 -1.11 32.72 -7.48
N ASN A 450 -1.18 33.51 -6.41
CA ASN A 450 -0.31 33.43 -5.24
C ASN A 450 -0.89 32.58 -4.08
N TYR A 451 -1.95 31.82 -4.31
CA TYR A 451 -2.72 31.19 -3.23
C TYR A 451 -1.91 30.17 -2.42
N LEU A 452 -1.00 29.41 -3.04
CA LEU A 452 -0.16 28.45 -2.33
C LEU A 452 0.81 29.14 -1.36
N GLN A 453 1.21 30.38 -1.61
CA GLN A 453 2.02 31.17 -0.68
C GLN A 453 1.18 31.62 0.52
N THR A 454 -0.07 32.02 0.29
CA THR A 454 -1.05 32.32 1.34
C THR A 454 -1.31 31.10 2.22
N LEU A 455 -1.52 29.92 1.61
CA LEU A 455 -1.68 28.66 2.33
C LEU A 455 -0.45 28.29 3.13
N SER A 456 0.75 28.43 2.57
CA SER A 456 2.01 28.14 3.28
C SER A 456 2.11 28.90 4.61
N LYS A 457 1.74 30.19 4.60
CA LYS A 457 1.69 31.02 5.82
C LYS A 457 0.54 30.61 6.74
N ALA A 458 -0.68 30.50 6.22
CA ALA A 458 -1.87 30.20 7.03
C ALA A 458 -1.82 28.83 7.71
N LEU A 459 -1.22 27.84 7.05
CA LEU A 459 -1.09 26.48 7.56
C LEU A 459 0.20 26.27 8.37
N CYS A 460 1.11 27.26 8.35
CA CYS A 460 2.45 27.17 8.91
C CYS A 460 3.21 25.93 8.38
N VAL A 461 3.29 25.83 7.06
CA VAL A 461 3.99 24.76 6.34
C VAL A 461 4.89 25.41 5.28
N PRO A 462 6.19 25.08 5.21
CA PRO A 462 7.05 25.55 4.12
C PRO A 462 6.46 25.22 2.76
N ARG A 463 6.51 26.16 1.80
CA ARG A 463 6.00 25.94 0.45
C ARG A 463 6.60 24.70 -0.23
N THR A 464 7.86 24.38 0.10
CA THR A 464 8.59 23.20 -0.39
C THR A 464 8.03 21.88 0.15
N ALA A 465 7.44 21.88 1.34
CA ALA A 465 6.79 20.71 1.94
C ALA A 465 5.31 20.57 1.54
N MET A 466 4.80 21.44 0.66
CA MET A 466 3.41 21.40 0.23
C MET A 466 3.32 21.11 -1.27
N ALA A 467 2.62 20.05 -1.63
CA ALA A 467 2.29 19.76 -3.02
C ALA A 467 0.80 20.00 -3.25
N LEU A 468 0.47 20.71 -4.33
CA LEU A 468 -0.90 20.72 -4.82
C LEU A 468 -1.10 19.47 -5.67
N SER A 469 -1.78 18.48 -5.10
CA SER A 469 -2.03 17.19 -5.74
C SER A 469 -3.13 17.33 -6.80
N ARG A 470 -4.13 18.19 -6.56
CA ARG A 470 -5.24 18.42 -7.50
C ARG A 470 -6.03 19.70 -7.23
N VAL A 471 -6.60 20.29 -8.29
CA VAL A 471 -7.63 21.34 -8.22
C VAL A 471 -8.92 20.84 -8.88
N THR A 472 -10.06 21.00 -8.21
CA THR A 472 -11.38 20.65 -8.75
C THR A 472 -12.41 21.72 -8.41
N HIS A 473 -13.62 21.60 -8.96
CA HIS A 473 -14.75 22.46 -8.61
C HIS A 473 -15.88 21.60 -8.01
N GLY A 474 -16.44 22.04 -6.88
CA GLY A 474 -17.62 21.43 -6.28
C GLY A 474 -18.87 21.65 -7.13
N LYS A 475 -19.98 20.96 -6.76
CA LYS A 475 -21.30 21.14 -7.40
C LYS A 475 -21.82 22.59 -7.29
N ASP A 476 -21.37 23.33 -6.27
CA ASP A 476 -21.64 24.75 -6.02
C ASP A 476 -20.73 25.72 -6.82
N GLY A 477 -19.77 25.17 -7.58
CA GLY A 477 -18.80 25.92 -8.37
C GLY A 477 -17.64 26.49 -7.56
N ARG A 478 -17.50 26.13 -6.28
CA ARG A 478 -16.36 26.53 -5.45
C ARG A 478 -15.13 25.69 -5.76
N VAL A 479 -13.95 26.28 -5.58
CA VAL A 479 -12.69 25.57 -5.80
C VAL A 479 -12.41 24.62 -4.64
N ARG A 480 -12.05 23.37 -4.96
CA ARG A 480 -11.56 22.37 -4.02
C ARG A 480 -10.11 22.06 -4.34
N LEU A 481 -9.21 22.27 -3.38
CA LEU A 481 -7.79 21.98 -3.49
C LEU A 481 -7.46 20.73 -2.71
N PHE A 482 -6.77 19.78 -3.33
CA PHE A 482 -6.18 18.66 -2.62
C PHE A 482 -4.70 18.97 -2.47
N ILE A 483 -4.28 19.21 -1.23
CA ILE A 483 -2.88 19.44 -0.90
C ILE A 483 -2.32 18.23 -0.16
N SER A 484 -1.12 17.82 -0.50
CA SER A 484 -0.34 16.87 0.28
C SER A 484 0.78 17.63 0.99
N ILE A 485 1.03 17.26 2.24
CA ILE A 485 2.07 17.85 3.09
C ILE A 485 3.14 16.77 3.29
N PHE A 486 4.40 17.14 3.11
CA PHE A 486 5.56 16.26 3.14
C PHE A 486 6.69 16.93 3.94
N CYS A 487 6.46 17.17 5.24
CA CYS A 487 7.46 17.77 6.12
C CYS A 487 8.70 16.88 6.28
N GLU A 488 8.54 15.56 6.18
CA GLU A 488 9.62 14.58 6.34
C GLU A 488 10.62 14.60 5.18
N GLU A 489 10.20 15.01 3.97
CA GLU A 489 11.08 15.14 2.80
C GLU A 489 12.12 16.28 2.96
N LEU A 490 11.96 17.15 3.94
CA LEU A 490 12.93 18.21 4.26
C LEU A 490 14.13 17.70 5.08
N GLY A 491 14.16 16.42 5.48
CA GLY A 491 15.27 15.85 6.23
C GLY A 491 15.47 16.50 7.60
N GLU A 492 16.72 16.79 7.98
CA GLU A 492 17.07 17.34 9.29
C GLU A 492 16.53 18.78 9.51
N ASP A 493 16.40 19.54 8.41
CA ASP A 493 15.92 20.93 8.39
C ASP A 493 14.38 21.06 8.52
N ARG A 494 13.66 19.95 8.69
CA ARG A 494 12.19 19.93 8.81
C ARG A 494 11.69 20.88 9.90
N THR A 495 10.88 21.86 9.55
CA THR A 495 10.30 22.81 10.53
C THR A 495 8.90 22.42 10.99
N CYS A 496 8.40 21.25 10.57
CA CYS A 496 7.06 20.76 10.84
C CYS A 496 7.01 19.23 10.86
N ASP A 497 5.86 18.68 11.25
CA ASP A 497 5.51 17.26 11.18
C ASP A 497 4.23 17.12 10.32
N THR A 498 4.23 16.19 9.35
CA THR A 498 3.13 16.08 8.39
C THR A 498 1.82 15.70 9.06
N VAL A 499 1.84 14.70 9.94
CA VAL A 499 0.64 14.19 10.60
C VAL A 499 0.07 15.26 11.51
N GLU A 500 0.93 15.92 12.29
CA GLU A 500 0.54 17.03 13.15
C GLU A 500 -0.11 18.16 12.34
N ARG A 501 0.52 18.62 11.24
CA ARG A 501 -0.05 19.68 10.39
C ARG A 501 -1.37 19.29 9.77
N GLN A 502 -1.52 18.06 9.28
CA GLN A 502 -2.80 17.58 8.73
C GLN A 502 -3.93 17.66 9.77
N ASN A 503 -3.67 17.19 11.00
CA ASN A 503 -4.66 17.18 12.06
C ASN A 503 -4.94 18.60 12.60
N TYR A 504 -3.92 19.47 12.64
CA TYR A 504 -4.11 20.88 12.97
C TYR A 504 -5.08 21.54 12.00
N ILE A 505 -4.89 21.39 10.69
CA ILE A 505 -5.70 22.03 9.66
C ILE A 505 -7.17 21.58 9.75
N ILE A 506 -7.40 20.28 9.94
CA ILE A 506 -8.76 19.72 10.04
C ILE A 506 -9.42 20.16 11.36
N SER A 507 -8.69 20.09 12.47
CA SER A 507 -9.23 20.50 13.78
C SER A 507 -9.54 21.99 13.81
N ALA A 508 -8.63 22.84 13.32
CA ALA A 508 -8.82 24.28 13.16
C ALA A 508 -10.00 24.61 12.24
N SER A 509 -10.22 23.85 11.16
CA SER A 509 -11.39 24.06 10.29
C SER A 509 -12.70 23.72 11.02
N LYS A 510 -12.76 22.60 11.75
CA LYS A 510 -13.94 22.21 12.54
C LYS A 510 -14.25 23.20 13.67
N GLN A 511 -13.21 23.83 14.23
CA GLN A 511 -13.34 24.85 15.27
C GLN A 511 -13.65 26.26 14.71
N GLY A 512 -13.69 26.44 13.39
CA GLY A 512 -13.99 27.74 12.77
C GLY A 512 -12.85 28.75 12.87
N SER A 513 -11.59 28.31 12.77
CA SER A 513 -10.39 29.17 12.87
C SER A 513 -10.46 30.39 11.94
N GLU A 514 -10.32 31.58 12.54
CA GLU A 514 -10.26 32.85 11.81
C GLU A 514 -9.11 32.90 10.81
N ALA A 515 -7.96 32.27 11.12
CA ALA A 515 -6.80 32.23 10.24
C ALA A 515 -7.10 31.46 8.94
N LEU A 516 -7.79 30.32 9.02
CA LEU A 516 -8.21 29.57 7.84
C LEU A 516 -9.29 30.32 7.05
N ALA A 517 -10.25 30.91 7.77
CA ALA A 517 -11.31 31.72 7.16
C ALA A 517 -10.75 32.95 6.42
N ALA A 518 -9.73 33.60 6.97
CA ALA A 518 -9.01 34.73 6.36
C ALA A 518 -8.17 34.29 5.15
N ALA A 519 -7.65 33.07 5.16
CA ALA A 519 -7.03 32.44 3.98
C ALA A 519 -8.07 32.03 2.91
N GLY A 520 -9.36 32.32 3.11
CA GLY A 520 -10.42 31.99 2.16
C GLY A 520 -10.84 30.51 2.17
N ILE A 521 -10.42 29.74 3.17
CA ILE A 521 -10.82 28.34 3.38
C ILE A 521 -12.18 28.35 4.10
N GLU A 522 -13.15 27.63 3.54
CA GLU A 522 -14.46 27.43 4.15
C GLU A 522 -14.48 26.15 5.00
N SER A 523 -13.95 25.06 4.45
CA SER A 523 -13.81 23.80 5.15
C SER A 523 -12.53 23.08 4.73
N ALA A 524 -11.98 22.30 5.66
CA ALA A 524 -10.87 21.39 5.42
C ALA A 524 -11.26 19.98 5.88
N GLU A 525 -11.09 19.02 4.99
CA GLU A 525 -11.34 17.61 5.25
C GLU A 525 -10.09 16.80 4.90
N GLY A 526 -9.77 15.81 5.71
CA GLY A 526 -8.72 14.87 5.36
C GLY A 526 -9.25 13.82 4.38
N SER A 527 -8.54 13.60 3.28
CA SER A 527 -8.92 12.65 2.24
C SER A 527 -7.99 11.43 2.26
N ARG A 528 -8.62 10.25 2.27
CA ARG A 528 -8.00 8.92 2.20
C ARG A 528 -7.95 8.38 0.76
N ASP A 529 -8.28 9.24 -0.19
CA ASP A 529 -8.69 8.84 -1.53
C ASP A 529 -7.51 8.69 -2.48
N MET A 530 -7.78 8.02 -3.60
CA MET A 530 -6.84 7.89 -4.70
C MET A 530 -7.05 9.01 -5.72
N PHE A 531 -5.97 9.67 -6.11
CA PHE A 531 -5.97 10.69 -7.16
C PHE A 531 -5.58 10.08 -8.51
N ALA A 532 -6.45 10.26 -9.50
CA ALA A 532 -6.15 9.94 -10.88
C ALA A 532 -5.88 11.21 -11.68
N LEU A 533 -4.62 11.43 -12.03
CA LEU A 533 -4.20 12.57 -12.82
C LEU A 533 -4.62 12.36 -14.27
N GLY A 534 -5.40 13.29 -14.79
CA GLY A 534 -5.53 13.46 -16.23
C GLY A 534 -4.29 14.17 -16.76
N ASP A 535 -3.99 14.01 -18.05
CA ASP A 535 -3.47 15.19 -18.77
C ASP A 535 -4.45 16.31 -18.45
N ASP A 536 -3.95 17.35 -17.78
CA ASP A 536 -4.68 18.50 -17.24
C ASP A 536 -6.11 18.68 -17.78
N PRO A 537 -7.16 18.64 -16.95
CA PRO A 537 -8.40 19.29 -17.31
C PRO A 537 -8.23 20.80 -17.08
N ASN A 538 -7.31 21.43 -17.81
CA ASN A 538 -7.22 22.88 -17.91
C ASN A 538 -7.54 23.32 -19.35
N PRO A 539 -8.37 24.36 -19.55
CA PRO A 539 -9.48 24.83 -18.74
C PRO A 539 -10.78 24.54 -19.52
N ARG A 540 -11.89 25.20 -19.12
CA ARG A 540 -13.11 25.39 -19.92
C ARG A 540 -12.85 25.20 -21.43
N MET A 541 -13.77 24.52 -22.12
CA MET A 541 -14.00 24.67 -23.56
C MET A 541 -14.20 26.16 -23.90
N GLY A 542 -13.15 26.95 -23.78
CA GLY A 542 -13.04 28.27 -24.32
C GLY A 542 -12.89 28.05 -25.81
N TRP A 543 -13.57 28.90 -26.57
CA TRP A 543 -13.55 28.98 -28.01
C TRP A 543 -12.17 28.71 -28.66
N GLY A 544 -11.06 28.97 -27.96
CA GLY A 544 -9.69 28.77 -28.42
C GLY A 544 -9.33 27.36 -28.91
N ARG A 545 -9.81 26.27 -28.27
CA ARG A 545 -9.49 24.89 -28.73
C ARG A 545 -10.38 24.44 -29.89
N VAL A 546 -11.61 24.94 -29.93
CA VAL A 546 -12.50 24.79 -31.09
C VAL A 546 -11.88 25.54 -32.27
N LEU A 547 -11.38 26.76 -32.06
CA LEU A 547 -10.60 27.52 -33.04
C LEU A 547 -9.30 26.82 -33.43
N SER A 548 -8.57 26.16 -32.52
CA SER A 548 -7.33 25.44 -32.88
C SER A 548 -7.61 24.18 -33.67
N ILE A 549 -8.68 23.44 -33.37
CA ILE A 549 -9.13 22.29 -34.17
C ILE A 549 -9.65 22.78 -35.53
N PHE A 550 -10.44 23.85 -35.56
CA PHE A 550 -10.84 24.49 -36.82
C PHE A 550 -9.66 25.06 -37.59
N ALA A 551 -8.60 25.52 -36.92
CA ALA A 551 -7.38 25.99 -37.56
C ALA A 551 -6.55 24.83 -38.10
N ILE A 552 -6.43 23.71 -37.38
CA ILE A 552 -5.74 22.49 -37.86
C ILE A 552 -6.53 21.83 -38.99
N CYS A 553 -7.86 21.69 -38.85
CA CYS A 553 -8.71 21.25 -39.96
C CYS A 553 -8.67 22.24 -41.11
N GLY A 554 -8.65 23.53 -40.82
CA GLY A 554 -8.53 24.60 -41.81
C GLY A 554 -7.19 24.58 -42.55
N THR A 555 -6.08 24.28 -41.88
CA THR A 555 -4.77 24.13 -42.53
C THR A 555 -4.69 22.82 -43.31
N VAL A 556 -5.23 21.71 -42.82
CA VAL A 556 -5.30 20.46 -43.59
C VAL A 556 -6.16 20.63 -44.84
N VAL A 557 -7.31 21.29 -44.74
CA VAL A 557 -8.16 21.62 -45.88
C VAL A 557 -7.47 22.62 -46.81
N ALA A 558 -6.80 23.65 -46.28
CA ALA A 558 -6.06 24.61 -47.10
C ALA A 558 -4.89 23.95 -47.83
N VAL A 559 -4.14 23.05 -47.18
CA VAL A 559 -3.06 22.28 -47.81
C VAL A 559 -3.64 21.34 -48.86
N ALA A 560 -4.73 20.62 -48.57
CA ALA A 560 -5.40 19.78 -49.56
C ALA A 560 -5.94 20.60 -50.74
N CYS A 561 -6.54 21.76 -50.48
CA CYS A 561 -6.99 22.69 -51.51
C CYS A 561 -5.83 23.28 -52.31
N LEU A 562 -4.68 23.58 -51.70
CA LEU A 562 -3.48 24.04 -52.40
C LEU A 562 -2.87 22.94 -53.26
N VAL A 563 -2.87 21.69 -52.79
CA VAL A 563 -2.45 20.53 -53.58
C VAL A 563 -3.40 20.30 -54.75
N VAL A 564 -4.72 20.29 -54.50
CA VAL A 564 -5.73 20.14 -55.55
C VAL A 564 -5.68 21.30 -56.54
N TYR A 565 -5.55 22.53 -56.07
CA TYR A 565 -5.36 23.70 -56.92
C TYR A 565 -4.06 23.59 -57.73
N GLY A 566 -2.94 23.19 -57.11
CA GLY A 566 -1.69 22.94 -57.80
C GLY A 566 -1.83 21.88 -58.90
N VAL A 567 -2.53 20.78 -58.63
CA VAL A 567 -2.81 19.71 -59.60
C VAL A 567 -3.74 20.20 -60.73
N LEU A 568 -4.79 20.97 -60.41
CA LEU A 568 -5.71 21.54 -61.39
C LEU A 568 -5.01 22.56 -62.28
N LYS A 569 -4.21 23.46 -61.69
CA LYS A 569 -3.46 24.49 -62.41
C LYS A 569 -2.33 23.88 -63.24
N TYR A 570 -1.73 22.79 -62.77
CA TYR A 570 -0.81 21.97 -63.57
C TYR A 570 -1.53 21.34 -64.77
N ARG A 571 -2.72 20.77 -64.58
CA ARG A 571 -3.54 20.25 -65.69
C ARG A 571 -3.94 21.31 -66.71
N GLU A 572 -4.35 22.49 -66.25
CA GLU A 572 -4.76 23.60 -67.10
C GLU A 572 -3.57 24.14 -67.90
N ASN A 573 -2.43 24.40 -67.24
CA ASN A 573 -1.21 24.79 -67.92
C ASN A 573 -0.72 23.72 -68.91
N ARG A 574 -0.81 22.43 -68.55
CA ARG A 574 -0.47 21.32 -69.44
C ARG A 574 -1.33 21.31 -70.70
N GLN A 575 -2.64 21.53 -70.58
CA GLN A 575 -3.52 21.69 -71.75
C GLN A 575 -3.15 22.91 -72.60
N TYR A 576 -2.70 24.01 -71.98
CA TYR A 576 -2.20 25.16 -72.73
C TYR A 576 -0.93 24.83 -73.53
N PHE A 577 0.04 24.13 -72.95
CA PHE A 577 1.28 23.76 -73.68
C PHE A 577 1.04 22.75 -74.80
N VAL A 578 0.17 21.76 -74.59
CA VAL A 578 -0.21 20.80 -75.64
C VAL A 578 -0.95 21.49 -76.80
N ASN A 579 -1.83 22.46 -76.50
CA ASN A 579 -2.54 23.22 -77.55
C ASN A 579 -1.65 24.16 -78.37
N PHE A 580 -0.45 24.50 -77.88
CA PHE A 580 0.53 25.29 -78.62
C PHE A 580 1.62 24.45 -79.31
N GLY A 581 1.40 23.13 -79.44
CA GLY A 581 2.20 22.26 -80.31
C GLY A 581 3.50 21.76 -79.70
N VAL A 582 3.62 21.75 -78.36
CA VAL A 582 4.71 21.07 -77.66
C VAL A 582 4.32 19.59 -77.48
N GLU A 583 5.18 18.68 -77.94
CA GLU A 583 4.96 17.23 -77.80
C GLU A 583 4.99 16.82 -76.31
N ASP A 584 4.21 15.80 -75.93
CA ASP A 584 3.99 15.40 -74.52
C ASP A 584 5.31 15.13 -73.75
N GLU A 585 6.35 14.66 -74.43
CA GLU A 585 7.66 14.34 -73.84
C GLU A 585 8.46 15.60 -73.42
N ASP A 586 8.34 16.70 -74.18
CA ASP A 586 9.02 17.98 -73.86
C ASP A 586 8.37 18.71 -72.66
N VAL A 587 7.10 18.43 -72.39
CA VAL A 587 6.38 19.02 -71.24
C VAL A 587 6.82 18.38 -69.93
N ASP A 588 7.14 17.09 -69.93
CA ASP A 588 7.59 16.39 -68.72
C ASP A 588 9.01 16.84 -68.30
N ASP A 589 9.91 17.12 -69.26
CA ASP A 589 11.28 17.60 -68.99
C ASP A 589 11.32 19.02 -68.39
N MET A 590 10.34 19.88 -68.66
CA MET A 590 10.25 21.22 -68.05
C MET A 590 9.94 21.17 -66.54
N TYR A 591 9.33 20.09 -66.06
CA TYR A 591 8.93 19.92 -64.65
C TYR A 591 9.73 18.85 -63.90
N ILE A 592 10.79 18.29 -64.50
CA ILE A 592 11.87 17.64 -63.75
C ILE A 592 12.64 18.75 -63.00
N SER A 593 12.01 19.28 -61.96
CA SER A 593 12.76 19.86 -60.86
C SER A 593 13.56 18.70 -60.29
N ASN A 594 14.87 18.73 -60.51
CA ASN A 594 15.87 18.05 -59.71
C ASN A 594 15.51 18.25 -58.22
N ILE A 595 14.66 17.40 -57.66
CA ILE A 595 14.53 17.25 -56.22
C ILE A 595 15.79 16.49 -55.87
N PRO A 596 16.79 17.14 -55.22
CA PRO A 596 17.94 16.42 -54.76
C PRO A 596 17.40 15.34 -53.83
N THR A 597 17.68 14.10 -54.17
CA THR A 597 17.59 12.97 -53.26
C THR A 597 18.56 13.25 -52.13
N ALA A 598 18.14 14.09 -51.17
CA ALA A 598 18.73 14.18 -49.85
C ALA A 598 18.33 12.91 -49.10
N GLY A 599 18.87 11.79 -49.59
CA GLY A 599 19.01 10.59 -48.83
C GLY A 599 19.95 10.84 -47.66
N ALA A 600 19.57 10.24 -46.54
CA ALA A 600 20.44 9.79 -45.47
C ALA A 600 21.06 10.86 -44.56
N ALA A 601 20.46 10.93 -43.38
CA ALA A 601 21.11 10.81 -42.08
C ALA A 601 22.30 11.74 -41.78
N VAL A 602 22.02 12.80 -41.02
CA VAL A 602 22.97 13.29 -40.02
C VAL A 602 22.29 13.32 -38.66
N ASN A 603 22.85 12.47 -37.80
CA ASN A 603 22.57 12.37 -36.39
C ASN A 603 22.81 13.71 -35.66
N SER A 604 22.12 13.84 -34.53
CA SER A 604 22.61 14.49 -33.31
C SER A 604 23.19 15.90 -33.40
N ALA A 605 22.40 16.86 -32.92
CA ALA A 605 22.84 17.91 -32.00
C ALA A 605 21.55 18.41 -31.31
N GLY A 606 21.37 18.39 -30.00
CA GLY A 606 22.37 18.66 -28.98
C GLY A 606 22.37 20.16 -28.67
N THR A 607 21.27 20.68 -28.12
CA THR A 607 21.21 22.01 -27.46
C THR A 607 20.01 22.01 -26.53
N LYS A 608 20.20 21.77 -25.23
CA LYS A 608 20.57 22.73 -24.16
C LYS A 608 19.46 23.75 -23.86
N GLY A 609 19.12 23.82 -22.58
CA GLY A 609 18.70 25.07 -21.96
C GLY A 609 17.26 25.10 -21.48
N SER A 610 16.96 24.31 -20.46
CA SER A 610 15.90 24.63 -19.50
C SER A 610 16.28 25.88 -18.70
N VAL A 611 16.18 27.07 -19.29
CA VAL A 611 15.97 28.35 -18.59
C VAL A 611 15.34 29.32 -19.60
N ILE A 612 14.17 29.86 -19.28
CA ILE A 612 13.84 31.29 -19.23
C ILE A 612 12.33 31.42 -18.99
N GLU A 613 12.01 32.10 -17.88
CA GLU A 613 10.72 32.72 -17.57
C GLU A 613 10.30 33.69 -18.68
N VAL A 614 9.02 33.72 -19.04
CA VAL A 614 8.39 34.95 -19.56
C VAL A 614 6.95 34.99 -19.01
N GLU A 615 6.71 35.95 -18.14
CA GLU A 615 5.38 36.51 -17.88
C GLU A 615 4.85 37.16 -19.16
N ASP A 616 3.59 36.84 -19.50
CA ASP A 616 2.48 37.79 -19.34
C ASP A 616 1.26 37.05 -18.78
#